data_AF-A0A9P5S7R6-F1
#
_entry.id   AF-A0A9P5S7R6-F1
#
_cell.length_a   1.000
_cell.length_b   1.000
_cell.length_c   1.000
_cell.angle_alpha   90.00
_cell.angle_beta   90.00
_cell.angle_gamma   90.00
#
_symmetry.space_group_name_H-M   'P 1'
#
loop_
_entity.id
_entity.type
_entity.pdbx_description
1 polymer ?
#
loop_
_entity_poly.entity_id
_entity_poly.type
_entity_poly.pdbx_seq_one_letter_code
_entity_poly.pdbx_strand_id
1 'polypeptide(L)'
;MSDTDSVYSSSTSTKSSTVYHSGIPMKLQSHWPRYDDNDHSPYAFFDKFKRQVIPELGDSIFRDYGHTYLTLLVTNNDFQDQLHAAFHKIRNESPDAVITLDTIEQTFLDICMTKEQCEQSVKTITNVGRHEGESYHHFLAHILRTAKQHRIEDNNKLILTMLQQQIPYRDLDMVNLQFITHCDQTMPDAPRQDTPTSIEDFCLALSKLTGPDDA
;
A
#
# COMPACT_ATOMS: atom_id res chain seq x y z
N MET A 1 -23.76 3.20 57.08
CA MET A 1 -25.02 3.44 56.34
C MET A 1 -25.08 4.93 56.07
N SER A 2 -25.05 5.47 54.86
CA SER A 2 -24.92 4.89 53.52
C SER A 2 -24.39 5.97 52.58
N ASP A 3 -23.64 5.51 51.59
CA ASP A 3 -23.42 6.01 50.24
C ASP A 3 -24.05 7.34 49.81
N THR A 4 -23.20 8.21 49.25
CA THR A 4 -23.59 9.04 48.10
C THR A 4 -22.47 9.02 47.07
N ASP A 5 -22.56 8.06 46.17
CA ASP A 5 -21.99 8.13 44.83
C ASP A 5 -22.50 9.39 44.12
N SER A 6 -21.59 10.23 43.66
CA SER A 6 -21.87 11.25 42.65
C SER A 6 -21.18 10.83 41.37
N VAL A 7 -21.85 9.98 40.61
CA VAL A 7 -21.56 9.70 39.21
C VAL A 7 -22.51 10.56 38.39
N TYR A 8 -22.02 11.62 37.77
CA TYR A 8 -22.68 12.23 36.61
C TYR A 8 -21.64 12.62 35.55
N SER A 9 -21.34 11.61 34.74
CA SER A 9 -21.28 11.64 33.27
C SER A 9 -20.65 12.87 32.60
N SER A 10 -19.36 12.72 32.31
CA SER A 10 -18.65 13.38 31.22
C SER A 10 -19.39 13.18 29.90
N SER A 11 -20.09 14.21 29.43
CA SER A 11 -20.59 14.27 28.06
C SER A 11 -19.45 14.78 27.17
N THR A 12 -18.66 13.88 26.60
CA THR A 12 -17.71 14.21 25.53
C THR A 12 -18.49 14.53 24.27
N SER A 13 -18.77 15.83 24.08
CA SER A 13 -19.26 16.38 22.83
C SER A 13 -18.19 16.17 21.74
N THR A 14 -18.39 15.19 20.88
CA THR A 14 -17.63 15.01 19.63
C THR A 14 -17.98 16.15 18.68
N LYS A 15 -17.24 17.25 18.77
CA LYS A 15 -17.34 18.37 17.83
C LYS A 15 -16.89 17.91 16.45
N SER A 16 -17.81 17.87 15.49
CA SER A 16 -17.49 17.83 14.07
C SER A 16 -16.80 19.14 13.71
N SER A 17 -15.48 19.10 13.53
CA SER A 17 -14.71 20.26 13.08
C SER A 17 -14.89 20.41 11.57
N THR A 18 -15.59 21.47 11.14
CA THR A 18 -15.64 21.87 9.73
C THR A 18 -14.40 22.70 9.44
N VAL A 19 -13.51 22.19 8.59
CA VAL A 19 -12.31 22.90 8.12
C VAL A 19 -12.60 23.37 6.69
N TYR A 20 -12.26 24.61 6.37
CA TYR A 20 -12.44 25.15 5.02
C TYR A 20 -11.09 25.11 4.30
N HIS A 21 -11.03 24.42 3.16
CA HIS A 21 -9.91 24.51 2.23
C HIS A 21 -10.44 24.94 0.87
N SER A 22 -9.97 26.09 0.35
CA SER A 22 -10.41 26.67 -0.93
C SER A 22 -11.93 26.89 -1.07
N GLY A 23 -12.62 27.23 0.03
CA GLY A 23 -14.06 27.55 0.01
C GLY A 23 -15.01 26.34 0.06
N ILE A 24 -14.49 25.11 0.10
CA ILE A 24 -15.31 23.91 0.28
C ILE A 24 -15.31 23.51 1.76
N PRO A 25 -16.49 23.34 2.39
CA PRO A 25 -16.57 22.86 3.76
C PRO A 25 -16.14 21.39 3.81
N MET A 26 -14.96 21.12 4.34
CA MET A 26 -14.51 19.76 4.63
C MET A 26 -15.03 19.37 6.01
N LYS A 27 -15.96 18.41 6.03
CA LYS A 27 -16.47 17.82 7.28
C LYS A 27 -15.75 16.51 7.53
N LEU A 28 -14.87 16.52 8.53
CA LEU A 28 -14.26 15.28 8.99
C LEU A 28 -15.27 14.55 9.86
N GLN A 29 -15.51 13.27 9.55
CA GLN A 29 -16.35 12.44 10.38
C GLN A 29 -15.59 12.01 11.65
N SER A 30 -16.32 11.88 12.76
CA SER A 30 -15.72 11.48 14.03
C SER A 30 -15.23 10.03 14.03
N HIS A 31 -15.81 9.16 13.20
CA HIS A 31 -15.42 7.75 13.08
C HIS A 31 -14.29 7.52 12.09
N TRP A 32 -13.85 8.53 11.34
CA TRP A 32 -12.74 8.38 10.40
C TRP A 32 -11.41 8.15 11.14
N PRO A 33 -10.52 7.31 10.57
CA PRO A 33 -9.25 7.00 11.20
C PRO A 33 -8.40 8.26 11.35
N ARG A 34 -7.63 8.34 12.43
CA ARG A 34 -6.62 9.38 12.66
C ARG A 34 -5.25 8.75 12.73
N TYR A 35 -4.25 9.45 12.20
CA TYR A 35 -2.87 9.01 12.25
C TYR A 35 -2.07 9.84 13.24
N ASP A 36 -1.49 9.14 14.21
CA ASP A 36 -0.44 9.64 15.08
C ASP A 36 0.70 8.61 15.09
N ASP A 37 1.95 9.08 15.16
CA ASP A 37 3.14 8.24 15.04
C ASP A 37 3.27 7.24 16.20
N ASN A 38 2.69 7.60 17.35
CA ASN A 38 2.90 6.89 18.60
C ASN A 38 2.22 5.51 18.67
N ASP A 39 1.14 5.27 17.91
CA ASP A 39 0.26 4.10 18.11
C ASP A 39 -0.20 3.41 16.81
N HIS A 40 0.20 3.93 15.64
CA HIS A 40 -0.34 3.45 14.37
C HIS A 40 0.75 3.14 13.37
N SER A 41 0.75 1.93 12.82
CA SER A 41 1.51 1.64 11.59
C SER A 41 0.98 2.54 10.47
N PRO A 42 1.85 3.26 9.72
CA PRO A 42 1.45 4.03 8.55
C PRO A 42 0.59 3.23 7.58
N TYR A 43 0.96 1.96 7.36
CA TYR A 43 0.19 1.04 6.51
C TYR A 43 -1.20 0.75 7.03
N ALA A 44 -1.31 0.40 8.31
CA ALA A 44 -2.59 0.08 8.92
C ALA A 44 -3.54 1.28 8.91
N PHE A 45 -3.01 2.49 9.09
CA PHE A 45 -3.78 3.71 8.94
C PHE A 45 -4.22 3.93 7.50
N PHE A 46 -3.31 3.84 6.53
CA PHE A 46 -3.62 4.11 5.13
C PHE A 46 -4.62 3.10 4.56
N ASP A 47 -4.57 1.84 4.99
CA ASP A 47 -5.57 0.83 4.66
C ASP A 47 -6.96 1.16 5.24
N LYS A 48 -7.03 1.66 6.48
CA LYS A 48 -8.30 2.15 7.05
C LYS A 48 -8.81 3.37 6.29
N PHE A 49 -7.92 4.28 5.90
CA PHE A 49 -8.26 5.43 5.06
C PHE A 49 -8.89 4.99 3.72
N LYS A 50 -8.27 4.03 3.02
CA LYS A 50 -8.80 3.45 1.77
C LYS A 50 -10.17 2.80 1.96
N ARG A 51 -10.39 2.08 3.06
CA ARG A 51 -11.63 1.31 3.29
C ARG A 51 -12.79 2.14 3.83
N GLN A 52 -12.51 3.21 4.57
CA GLN A 52 -13.54 3.97 5.28
C GLN A 52 -13.75 5.37 4.69
N VAL A 53 -12.68 6.06 4.34
CA VAL A 53 -12.76 7.48 3.95
C VAL A 53 -13.07 7.63 2.46
N ILE A 54 -12.37 6.89 1.59
CA ILE A 54 -12.58 6.97 0.14
C ILE A 54 -14.03 6.64 -0.26
N PRO A 55 -14.65 5.54 0.22
CA PRO A 55 -16.01 5.20 -0.17
C PRO A 55 -17.05 6.21 0.33
N GLU A 56 -16.82 6.81 1.51
CA GLU A 56 -17.73 7.82 2.06
C GLU A 56 -17.58 9.19 1.39
N LEU A 57 -16.38 9.55 0.92
CA LEU A 57 -16.15 10.76 0.13
C LEU A 57 -16.73 10.65 -1.28
N GLY A 58 -16.62 9.47 -1.89
CA GLY A 58 -16.95 9.24 -3.28
C GLY A 58 -15.85 9.69 -4.26
N ASP A 59 -15.82 9.07 -5.43
CA ASP A 59 -14.71 9.15 -6.38
C ASP A 59 -14.39 10.57 -6.87
N SER A 60 -15.42 11.40 -7.07
CA SER A 60 -15.23 12.79 -7.54
C SER A 60 -14.53 13.64 -6.49
N ILE A 61 -14.97 13.57 -5.22
CA ILE A 61 -14.39 14.37 -4.14
C ILE A 61 -13.00 13.87 -3.82
N PHE A 62 -12.81 12.54 -3.80
CA PHE A 62 -11.51 11.95 -3.55
C PHE A 62 -10.47 12.36 -4.61
N ARG A 63 -10.86 12.38 -5.90
CA ARG A 63 -9.95 12.79 -6.99
C ARG A 63 -9.40 14.19 -6.80
N ASP A 64 -10.25 15.11 -6.37
CA ASP A 64 -9.88 16.53 -6.26
C ASP A 64 -9.23 16.86 -4.90
N TYR A 65 -9.62 16.14 -3.84
CA TYR A 65 -9.32 16.53 -2.45
C TYR A 65 -8.81 15.41 -1.55
N GLY A 66 -8.57 14.20 -2.07
CA GLY A 66 -8.15 13.05 -1.29
C GLY A 66 -6.88 13.31 -0.48
N HIS A 67 -5.91 14.02 -1.07
CA HIS A 67 -4.68 14.43 -0.41
C HIS A 67 -4.94 15.38 0.76
N THR A 68 -5.84 16.36 0.59
CA THR A 68 -6.22 17.30 1.66
C THR A 68 -6.89 16.56 2.82
N TYR A 69 -7.80 15.62 2.53
CA TYR A 69 -8.43 14.81 3.57
C TYR A 69 -7.42 13.95 4.34
N LEU A 70 -6.47 13.33 3.64
CA LEU A 70 -5.39 12.59 4.28
C LEU A 70 -4.61 13.49 5.24
N THR A 71 -4.16 14.67 4.77
CA THR A 71 -3.40 15.64 5.58
C THR A 71 -4.18 16.09 6.82
N LEU A 72 -5.51 16.24 6.74
CA LEU A 72 -6.37 16.59 7.88
C LEU A 72 -6.62 15.44 8.86
N LEU A 73 -6.39 14.19 8.44
CA LEU A 73 -6.54 13.01 9.29
C LEU A 73 -5.24 12.67 10.04
N VAL A 74 -4.12 13.25 9.63
CA VAL A 74 -2.86 13.24 10.38
C VAL A 74 -2.93 14.27 11.51
N THR A 75 -2.77 13.81 12.75
CA THR A 75 -2.86 14.67 13.95
C THR A 75 -1.52 15.20 14.43
N ASN A 76 -0.41 14.60 13.96
CA ASN A 76 0.93 15.11 14.21
C ASN A 76 1.20 16.30 13.27
N ASN A 77 1.43 17.49 13.85
CA ASN A 77 1.63 18.73 13.09
C ASN A 77 2.86 18.67 12.18
N ASP A 78 3.95 18.02 12.61
CA ASP A 78 5.19 17.95 11.82
C ASP A 78 4.97 17.11 10.55
N PHE A 79 4.24 16.00 10.66
CA PHE A 79 3.87 15.20 9.47
C PHE A 79 2.82 15.90 8.62
N GLN A 80 1.89 16.62 9.24
CA GLN A 80 0.89 17.39 8.53
C GLN A 80 1.54 18.47 7.64
N ASP A 81 2.51 19.21 8.20
CA ASP A 81 3.26 20.25 7.48
C ASP A 81 4.11 19.66 6.35
N GLN A 82 4.78 18.53 6.60
CA GLN A 82 5.55 17.81 5.59
C GLN A 82 4.67 17.32 4.44
N LEU A 83 3.49 16.77 4.74
CA LEU A 83 2.54 16.31 3.72
C LEU A 83 2.02 17.48 2.90
N HIS A 84 1.64 18.57 3.55
CA HIS A 84 1.17 19.77 2.87
C HIS A 84 2.25 20.33 1.94
N ALA A 85 3.50 20.41 2.40
CA ALA A 85 4.62 20.86 1.58
C ALA A 85 4.90 19.93 0.39
N ALA A 86 4.83 18.61 0.59
CA ALA A 86 5.07 17.61 -0.46
C ALA A 86 3.99 17.67 -1.55
N PHE A 87 2.70 17.70 -1.18
CA PHE A 87 1.62 17.84 -2.15
C PHE A 87 1.62 19.19 -2.86
N HIS A 88 2.00 20.26 -2.18
CA HIS A 88 2.18 21.57 -2.80
C HIS A 88 3.33 21.57 -3.81
N LYS A 89 4.44 20.90 -3.50
CA LYS A 89 5.56 20.72 -4.43
C LYS A 89 5.14 19.95 -5.69
N ILE A 90 4.45 18.82 -5.54
CA ILE A 90 3.94 18.02 -6.66
C ILE A 90 3.05 18.89 -7.57
N ARG A 91 2.15 19.66 -6.97
CA ARG A 91 1.25 20.55 -7.73
C ARG A 91 1.99 21.69 -8.41
N ASN A 92 3.06 22.22 -7.83
CA ASN A 92 3.87 23.25 -8.47
C ASN A 92 4.72 22.71 -9.63
N GLU A 93 5.25 21.49 -9.50
CA GLU A 93 6.04 20.84 -10.53
C GLU A 93 5.16 20.33 -11.68
N SER A 94 3.88 20.03 -11.42
CA SER A 94 2.91 19.62 -12.43
C SER A 94 1.51 20.13 -12.10
N PRO A 95 1.18 21.38 -12.50
CA PRO A 95 -0.09 22.05 -12.15
C PRO A 95 -1.35 21.30 -12.61
N ASP A 96 -1.24 20.60 -13.73
CA ASP A 96 -2.35 19.85 -14.34
C ASP A 96 -2.37 18.37 -13.94
N ALA A 97 -1.39 17.90 -13.14
CA ALA A 97 -1.35 16.52 -12.70
C ALA A 97 -2.43 16.24 -11.65
N VAL A 98 -3.28 15.26 -11.93
CA VAL A 98 -4.21 14.72 -10.94
C VAL A 98 -3.41 13.96 -9.88
N ILE A 99 -3.53 14.37 -8.63
CA ILE A 99 -2.91 13.66 -7.50
C ILE A 99 -3.68 12.35 -7.30
N THR A 100 -3.11 11.25 -7.78
CA THR A 100 -3.74 9.92 -7.75
C THR A 100 -3.69 9.31 -6.35
N LEU A 101 -4.52 8.28 -6.10
CA LEU A 101 -4.45 7.51 -4.85
C LEU A 101 -3.05 6.95 -4.61
N ASP A 102 -2.40 6.41 -5.65
CA ASP A 102 -1.04 5.87 -5.52
C ASP A 102 -0.05 6.98 -5.15
N THR A 103 -0.18 8.19 -5.71
CA THR A 103 0.66 9.35 -5.33
C THR A 103 0.43 9.78 -3.87
N ILE A 104 -0.82 9.72 -3.40
CA ILE A 104 -1.19 10.04 -2.02
C ILE A 104 -0.61 9.00 -1.05
N GLU A 105 -0.80 7.72 -1.35
CA GLU A 105 -0.25 6.60 -0.58
C GLU A 105 1.27 6.71 -0.51
N GLN A 106 1.89 7.00 -1.65
CA GLN A 106 3.32 7.16 -1.73
C GLN A 106 3.77 8.31 -0.81
N THR A 107 3.30 9.51 -1.07
CA THR A 107 3.74 10.71 -0.34
C THR A 107 3.55 10.55 1.18
N PHE A 108 2.44 9.91 1.60
CA PHE A 108 2.19 9.57 2.99
C PHE A 108 3.25 8.67 3.60
N LEU A 109 3.54 7.53 2.96
CA LEU A 109 4.48 6.55 3.47
C LEU A 109 5.91 7.10 3.51
N ASP A 110 6.32 7.90 2.54
CA ASP A 110 7.68 8.50 2.52
C ASP A 110 7.93 9.44 3.70
N ILE A 111 6.88 10.12 4.17
CA ILE A 111 6.96 11.07 5.28
C ILE A 111 6.83 10.34 6.62
N CYS A 112 5.94 9.35 6.69
CA CYS A 112 5.58 8.72 7.96
C CYS A 112 6.40 7.47 8.29
N MET A 113 7.14 6.88 7.34
CA MET A 113 8.01 5.73 7.59
C MET A 113 9.45 6.11 7.84
N THR A 114 10.07 5.46 8.82
CA THR A 114 11.53 5.54 8.98
C THR A 114 12.23 4.61 7.98
N LYS A 115 13.49 4.94 7.64
CA LYS A 115 14.33 4.10 6.77
C LYS A 115 14.44 2.66 7.30
N GLU A 116 14.53 2.49 8.62
CA GLU A 116 14.59 1.17 9.28
C GLU A 116 13.28 0.39 9.11
N GLN A 117 12.12 1.06 9.16
CA GLN A 117 10.83 0.42 8.87
C GLN A 117 10.71 0.01 7.40
N CYS A 118 11.28 0.78 6.47
CA CYS A 118 11.39 0.39 5.05
C CYS A 118 12.33 -0.81 4.86
N GLU A 119 13.42 -0.91 5.61
CA GLU A 119 14.34 -2.06 5.54
C GLU A 119 13.73 -3.34 6.17
N GLN A 120 13.00 -3.21 7.28
CA GLN A 120 12.27 -4.33 7.91
C GLN A 120 11.14 -4.87 7.03
N SER A 121 10.53 -3.96 6.26
CA SER A 121 9.54 -4.24 5.24
C SER A 121 10.09 -5.14 4.12
N VAL A 122 11.31 -4.86 3.64
CA VAL A 122 12.03 -5.72 2.68
C VAL A 122 12.30 -7.12 3.25
N LYS A 123 12.72 -7.21 4.53
CA LYS A 123 12.90 -8.51 5.22
C LYS A 123 11.58 -9.28 5.38
N THR A 124 10.44 -8.61 5.38
CA THR A 124 9.14 -9.27 5.50
C THR A 124 8.82 -10.08 4.24
N ILE A 125 9.11 -9.57 3.03
CA ILE A 125 8.96 -10.36 1.79
C ILE A 125 9.78 -11.64 1.82
N THR A 126 11.01 -11.56 2.32
CA THR A 126 11.92 -12.69 2.33
C THR A 126 11.58 -13.71 3.41
N ASN A 127 10.95 -13.28 4.51
CA ASN A 127 10.53 -14.13 5.63
C ASN A 127 9.12 -14.73 5.44
N VAL A 128 8.31 -14.15 4.55
CA VAL A 128 6.96 -14.62 4.17
C VAL A 128 7.01 -15.88 3.29
N GLY A 129 8.15 -16.57 3.21
CA GLY A 129 8.35 -17.72 2.33
C GLY A 129 7.14 -18.67 2.27
N ARG A 130 6.86 -19.17 1.06
CA ARG A 130 5.66 -19.97 0.77
C ARG A 130 5.41 -20.99 1.88
N HIS A 131 4.24 -20.89 2.51
CA HIS A 131 3.88 -21.83 3.57
C HIS A 131 3.68 -23.24 2.99
N GLU A 132 4.00 -24.27 3.77
CA GLU A 132 3.78 -25.65 3.35
C GLU A 132 2.27 -25.87 3.06
N GLY A 133 1.94 -26.25 1.82
CA GLY A 133 0.55 -26.39 1.36
C GLY A 133 -0.12 -25.12 0.83
N GLU A 134 0.58 -23.97 0.76
CA GLU A 134 0.02 -22.76 0.15
C GLU A 134 -0.03 -22.85 -1.37
N SER A 135 -1.17 -22.54 -2.00
CA SER A 135 -1.28 -22.43 -3.46
C SER A 135 -0.39 -21.31 -4.00
N TYR A 136 0.14 -21.45 -5.22
CA TYR A 136 0.92 -20.37 -5.86
C TYR A 136 0.11 -19.08 -6.02
N HIS A 137 -1.19 -19.16 -6.24
CA HIS A 137 -2.05 -17.98 -6.35
C HIS A 137 -2.07 -17.14 -5.06
N HIS A 138 -2.22 -17.77 -3.89
CA HIS A 138 -2.18 -17.09 -2.59
C HIS A 138 -0.79 -16.50 -2.30
N PHE A 139 0.27 -17.27 -2.57
CA PHE A 139 1.65 -16.81 -2.42
C PHE A 139 1.93 -15.57 -3.28
N LEU A 140 1.48 -15.57 -4.54
CA LEU A 140 1.59 -14.42 -5.46
C LEU A 140 0.84 -13.19 -4.99
N ALA A 141 -0.41 -13.37 -4.55
CA ALA A 141 -1.22 -12.28 -4.02
C ALA A 141 -0.54 -11.65 -2.79
N HIS A 142 0.15 -12.45 -1.98
CA HIS A 142 0.92 -11.95 -0.84
C HIS A 142 2.17 -11.19 -1.29
N ILE A 143 2.99 -11.75 -2.19
CA ILE A 143 4.19 -11.08 -2.71
C ILE A 143 3.85 -9.74 -3.36
N LEU A 144 2.89 -9.70 -4.28
CA LEU A 144 2.52 -8.47 -4.99
C LEU A 144 1.98 -7.41 -4.03
N ARG A 145 1.16 -7.82 -3.06
CA ARG A 145 0.67 -6.92 -2.02
C ARG A 145 1.82 -6.36 -1.20
N THR A 146 2.75 -7.21 -0.76
CA THR A 146 3.86 -6.81 0.10
C THR A 146 4.91 -6.01 -0.67
N ALA A 147 5.17 -6.31 -1.94
CA ALA A 147 6.08 -5.56 -2.81
C ALA A 147 5.52 -4.16 -3.10
N LYS A 148 4.22 -4.06 -3.41
CA LYS A 148 3.51 -2.78 -3.53
C LYS A 148 3.52 -2.01 -2.22
N GLN A 149 3.22 -2.69 -1.11
CA GLN A 149 3.21 -2.08 0.22
C GLN A 149 4.59 -1.51 0.56
N HIS A 150 5.67 -2.23 0.28
CA HIS A 150 7.01 -1.89 0.72
C HIS A 150 7.90 -1.22 -0.33
N ARG A 151 7.31 -0.82 -1.47
CA ARG A 151 8.01 -0.15 -2.57
C ARG A 151 9.26 -0.89 -3.01
N ILE A 152 9.15 -2.20 -3.10
CA ILE A 152 10.22 -2.97 -3.72
C ILE A 152 10.14 -2.67 -5.22
N GLU A 153 11.22 -2.09 -5.77
CA GLU A 153 11.33 -1.90 -7.20
C GLU A 153 11.07 -3.22 -7.91
N ASP A 154 10.25 -3.18 -8.95
CA ASP A 154 9.82 -4.38 -9.66
C ASP A 154 11.02 -5.16 -10.25
N ASN A 155 12.07 -4.46 -10.67
CA ASN A 155 13.32 -5.02 -11.15
C ASN A 155 14.36 -5.31 -10.04
N ASN A 156 13.94 -5.34 -8.76
CA ASN A 156 14.84 -5.57 -7.64
C ASN A 156 15.39 -7.01 -7.66
N LYS A 157 16.62 -7.14 -8.17
CA LYS A 157 17.30 -8.44 -8.37
C LYS A 157 17.45 -9.26 -7.09
N LEU A 158 17.65 -8.60 -5.94
CA LEU A 158 17.80 -9.31 -4.66
C LEU A 158 16.49 -10.01 -4.30
N ILE A 159 15.38 -9.28 -4.40
CA ILE A 159 14.06 -9.82 -4.07
C ILE A 159 13.66 -10.89 -5.07
N LEU A 160 13.90 -10.68 -6.36
CA LEU A 160 13.68 -11.70 -7.38
C LEU A 160 14.44 -13.01 -7.10
N THR A 161 15.73 -12.90 -6.77
CA THR A 161 16.56 -14.06 -6.45
C THR A 161 16.00 -14.79 -5.21
N MET A 162 15.59 -14.05 -4.19
CA MET A 162 15.03 -14.61 -2.96
C MET A 162 13.66 -15.27 -3.19
N LEU A 163 12.79 -14.69 -4.03
CA LEU A 163 11.51 -15.27 -4.42
C LEU A 163 11.70 -16.57 -5.22
N GLN A 164 12.65 -16.60 -6.14
CA GLN A 164 12.99 -17.80 -6.93
C GLN A 164 13.51 -18.94 -6.03
N GLN A 165 14.29 -18.63 -4.99
CA GLN A 165 14.79 -19.62 -4.02
C GLN A 165 13.69 -20.26 -3.16
N GLN A 166 12.52 -19.63 -3.06
CA GLN A 166 11.39 -20.17 -2.29
C GLN A 166 10.52 -21.14 -3.09
N ILE A 167 10.78 -21.30 -4.40
CA ILE A 167 10.08 -22.25 -5.26
C ILE A 167 10.91 -23.55 -5.35
N PRO A 168 10.29 -24.74 -5.22
CA PRO A 168 10.98 -25.99 -5.49
C PRO A 168 11.61 -25.99 -6.88
N TYR A 169 12.83 -26.49 -7.01
CA TYR A 169 13.60 -26.44 -8.26
C TYR A 169 12.81 -26.95 -9.48
N ARG A 170 12.02 -28.02 -9.30
CA ARG A 170 11.15 -28.59 -10.34
C ARG A 170 10.11 -27.60 -10.87
N ASP A 171 9.52 -26.80 -9.99
CA ASP A 171 8.49 -25.83 -10.36
C ASP A 171 9.12 -24.56 -10.92
N LEU A 172 10.34 -24.21 -10.48
CA LEU A 172 11.11 -23.08 -11.02
C LEU A 172 11.46 -23.27 -12.50
N ASP A 173 11.82 -24.49 -12.92
CA ASP A 173 12.02 -24.82 -14.34
C ASP A 173 10.75 -24.60 -15.15
N MET A 174 9.59 -24.95 -14.58
CA MET A 174 8.28 -24.72 -15.20
C MET A 174 7.93 -23.23 -15.27
N VAL A 175 8.25 -22.43 -14.24
CA VAL A 175 8.09 -20.97 -14.26
C VAL A 175 8.92 -20.36 -15.40
N ASN A 176 10.20 -20.73 -15.50
CA ASN A 176 11.08 -20.22 -16.54
C ASN A 176 10.57 -20.60 -17.94
N LEU A 177 10.07 -21.84 -18.11
CA LEU A 177 9.48 -22.29 -19.37
C LEU A 177 8.20 -21.50 -19.75
N GLN A 178 7.34 -21.22 -18.76
CA GLN A 178 6.13 -20.39 -18.97
C GLN A 178 6.48 -18.95 -19.32
N PHE A 179 7.51 -18.39 -18.68
CA PHE A 179 8.03 -17.06 -18.98
C PHE A 179 8.55 -16.98 -20.42
N ILE A 180 9.42 -17.90 -20.83
CA ILE A 180 9.95 -17.97 -22.20
C ILE A 180 8.80 -18.07 -23.21
N THR A 181 7.83 -18.96 -22.94
CA THR A 181 6.65 -19.13 -23.81
C THR A 181 5.84 -17.85 -23.93
N HIS A 182 5.70 -17.09 -22.84
CA HIS A 182 5.02 -15.80 -22.85
C HIS A 182 5.78 -14.77 -23.69
N CYS A 183 7.09 -14.61 -23.46
CA CYS A 183 7.94 -13.70 -24.22
C CYS A 183 7.92 -14.02 -25.72
N ASP A 184 8.02 -15.29 -26.09
CA ASP A 184 7.98 -15.73 -27.50
C ASP A 184 6.62 -15.41 -28.17
N GLN A 185 5.52 -15.35 -27.40
CA GLN A 185 4.18 -15.01 -27.91
C GLN A 185 3.93 -13.51 -27.98
N THR A 186 4.40 -12.73 -27.01
CA THR A 186 4.09 -11.29 -26.92
C THR A 186 5.16 -10.39 -27.51
N MET A 187 6.41 -10.87 -27.59
CA MET A 187 7.58 -10.10 -28.03
C MET A 187 8.55 -10.95 -28.87
N PRO A 188 8.14 -11.44 -30.05
CA PRO A 188 8.94 -12.36 -30.86
C PRO A 188 10.28 -11.79 -31.36
N ASP A 189 10.40 -10.46 -31.42
CA ASP A 189 11.60 -9.75 -31.89
C ASP A 189 12.52 -9.25 -30.76
N ALA A 190 12.17 -9.51 -29.49
CA ALA A 190 12.98 -9.12 -28.34
C ALA A 190 14.18 -10.08 -28.14
N PRO A 191 15.31 -9.61 -27.57
CA PRO A 191 16.41 -10.49 -27.20
C PRO A 191 15.91 -11.55 -26.20
N ARG A 192 16.23 -12.81 -26.48
CA ARG A 192 15.74 -13.97 -25.73
C ARG A 192 16.09 -13.83 -24.23
N GLN A 193 15.07 -13.84 -23.39
CA GLN A 193 15.21 -13.84 -21.93
C GLN A 193 14.81 -15.20 -21.40
N ASP A 194 15.75 -15.87 -20.74
CA ASP A 194 15.56 -17.24 -20.24
C ASP A 194 14.97 -17.28 -18.82
N THR A 195 14.94 -16.14 -18.12
CA THR A 195 14.41 -16.01 -16.76
C THR A 195 13.70 -14.67 -16.55
N PRO A 196 12.72 -14.60 -15.62
CA PRO A 196 12.03 -13.36 -15.27
C PRO A 196 13.00 -12.28 -14.78
N THR A 197 12.84 -11.05 -15.27
CA THR A 197 13.69 -9.91 -14.88
C THR A 197 12.98 -8.91 -13.96
N SER A 198 11.69 -9.11 -13.72
CA SER A 198 10.84 -8.31 -12.84
C SER A 198 9.95 -9.17 -11.95
N ILE A 199 9.49 -8.62 -10.82
CA ILE A 199 8.59 -9.29 -9.88
C ILE A 199 7.26 -9.57 -10.59
N GLU A 200 6.78 -8.64 -11.41
CA GLU A 200 5.59 -8.82 -12.24
C GLU A 200 5.74 -9.98 -13.23
N ASP A 201 6.86 -10.06 -13.96
CA ASP A 201 7.14 -11.17 -14.89
C ASP A 201 7.16 -12.52 -14.16
N PHE A 202 7.84 -12.55 -13.02
CA PHE A 202 7.92 -13.75 -12.18
C PHE A 202 6.54 -14.17 -11.68
N CYS A 203 5.73 -13.19 -11.25
CA CYS A 203 4.37 -13.44 -10.78
C CYS A 203 3.44 -13.92 -11.90
N LEU A 204 3.56 -13.32 -13.09
CA LEU A 204 2.81 -13.70 -14.28
C LEU A 204 3.14 -15.14 -14.69
N ALA A 205 4.42 -15.48 -14.78
CA ALA A 205 4.88 -16.81 -15.14
C ALA A 205 4.44 -17.86 -14.10
N LEU A 206 4.52 -17.53 -12.81
CA LEU A 206 4.08 -18.39 -11.73
C LEU A 206 2.57 -18.60 -11.72
N SER A 207 1.78 -17.59 -12.11
CA SER A 207 0.30 -17.67 -12.19
C SER A 207 -0.19 -18.66 -13.25
N LYS A 208 0.67 -19.04 -14.20
CA LYS A 208 0.37 -20.04 -15.24
C LYS A 208 0.61 -21.48 -14.78
N LEU A 209 1.23 -21.67 -13.62
CA LEU A 209 1.33 -22.98 -13.00
C LEU A 209 0.00 -23.27 -12.27
N THR A 210 -0.82 -24.17 -12.83
CA THR A 210 -1.93 -24.78 -12.11
C THR A 210 -1.36 -25.53 -10.90
N GLY A 211 -1.75 -25.13 -9.70
CA GLY A 211 -1.37 -25.87 -8.50
C GLY A 211 -2.01 -27.25 -8.48
N PRO A 212 -1.46 -28.22 -7.73
CA PRO A 212 -2.09 -29.53 -7.53
C PRO A 212 -3.49 -29.45 -6.90
N ASP A 213 -3.86 -28.30 -6.32
CA ASP A 213 -5.17 -28.06 -5.68
C ASP A 213 -6.18 -27.32 -6.58
N ASP A 214 -5.82 -26.97 -7.83
CA ASP A 214 -6.71 -26.26 -8.77
C ASP A 214 -7.46 -27.20 -9.74
N ALA A 215 -7.45 -28.51 -9.48
CA ALA A 215 -8.07 -29.56 -10.29
C ALA A 215 -9.31 -30.20 -9.63
#